data_AF-A0A3M0A7M2-F1
#
_entry.id   AF-A0A3M0A7M2-F1
#
_cell.length_a   1.000
_cell.length_b   1.000
_cell.length_c   1.000
_cell.angle_alpha   90.00
_cell.angle_beta   90.00
_cell.angle_gamma   90.00
#
_symmetry.space_group_name_H-M   'P 1'
#
loop_
_entity.id
_entity.type
_entity.pdbx_description
1 polymer ?
#
loop_
_entity_poly.entity_id
_entity_poly.type
_entity_poly.pdbx_seq_one_letter_code
_entity_poly.pdbx_strand_id
1 'polypeptide(L)'
;MTEQNEAQESSFDALKWVFVVILVGAAIATNVYLDTYSSWIRWGGIAALSVVAAGIALLTAKGKGFLVSLAASRSELRKVIWPTRKETNQTTLIVLVVVVIMGIILYFIDMLLGWGISSIIG
;
A
#
# COMPACT_ATOMS: atom_id res chain seq x y z
N MET A 1 -4.35 -37.76 -19.79
CA MET A 1 -4.65 -37.88 -18.34
C MET A 1 -4.31 -36.62 -17.53
N THR A 2 -3.99 -35.48 -18.17
CA THR A 2 -3.62 -34.23 -17.49
C THR A 2 -4.77 -33.23 -17.32
N GLU A 3 -5.82 -33.28 -18.14
CA GLU A 3 -6.96 -32.34 -18.07
C GLU A 3 -7.89 -32.58 -16.86
N GLN A 4 -7.95 -33.80 -16.31
CA GLN A 4 -8.81 -34.09 -15.15
C GLN A 4 -8.25 -33.51 -13.83
N ASN A 5 -6.94 -33.29 -13.72
CA ASN A 5 -6.33 -32.77 -12.49
C ASN A 5 -6.46 -31.25 -12.34
N GLU A 6 -6.45 -30.47 -13.43
CA GLU A 6 -6.59 -29.00 -13.38
C GLU A 6 -8.04 -28.57 -13.05
N ALA A 7 -9.04 -29.26 -13.58
CA ALA A 7 -10.45 -28.98 -13.30
C ALA A 7 -10.85 -29.34 -11.86
N GLN A 8 -10.21 -30.37 -11.29
CA GLN A 8 -10.44 -30.80 -9.92
C GLN A 8 -9.79 -29.83 -8.91
N GLU A 9 -8.56 -29.34 -9.15
CA GLU A 9 -7.96 -28.30 -8.31
C GLU A 9 -8.74 -26.96 -8.35
N SER A 10 -9.19 -26.53 -9.53
CA SER A 10 -9.96 -25.29 -9.68
C SER A 10 -11.30 -25.33 -8.94
N SER A 11 -12.00 -26.47 -8.98
CA SER A 11 -13.30 -26.63 -8.31
C SER A 11 -13.16 -26.69 -6.78
N PHE A 12 -12.12 -27.37 -6.28
CA PHE A 12 -11.82 -27.41 -4.85
C PHE A 12 -11.34 -26.07 -4.31
N ASP A 13 -10.59 -25.29 -5.08
CA ASP A 13 -10.17 -23.95 -4.67
C ASP A 13 -11.33 -22.94 -4.70
N ALA A 14 -12.25 -23.03 -5.66
CA ALA A 14 -13.48 -22.24 -5.64
C ALA A 14 -14.33 -22.55 -4.39
N LEU A 15 -14.43 -23.83 -4.02
CA LEU A 15 -15.16 -24.26 -2.83
C LEU A 15 -14.52 -23.74 -1.53
N LYS A 16 -13.19 -23.74 -1.44
CA LYS A 16 -12.46 -23.13 -0.31
C LYS A 16 -12.69 -21.63 -0.23
N TRP A 17 -12.73 -20.93 -1.35
CA TRP A 17 -13.03 -19.49 -1.39
C TRP A 17 -14.45 -19.17 -0.94
N VAL A 18 -15.44 -19.98 -1.32
CA VAL A 18 -16.81 -19.86 -0.81
C VAL A 18 -16.84 -20.06 0.71
N PHE A 19 -16.08 -21.03 1.23
CA PHE A 19 -15.97 -21.26 2.68
C PHE A 19 -15.32 -20.07 3.42
N VAL A 20 -14.28 -19.44 2.84
CA VAL A 20 -13.66 -18.22 3.38
C VAL A 20 -14.66 -17.05 3.40
N VAL A 21 -15.42 -16.84 2.32
CA VAL A 21 -16.45 -15.78 2.25
C VAL A 21 -17.55 -16.01 3.29
N ILE A 22 -17.96 -17.27 3.50
CA ILE A 22 -18.93 -17.64 4.54
C ILE A 22 -18.37 -17.36 5.94
N LEU A 23 -17.10 -17.71 6.20
CA LEU A 23 -16.44 -17.42 7.48
C LEU A 23 -16.30 -15.92 7.76
N VAL A 24 -15.96 -15.12 6.74
CA VAL A 24 -15.90 -13.66 6.85
C VAL A 24 -17.30 -13.08 7.07
N GLY A 25 -18.31 -13.56 6.35
CA GLY A 25 -19.71 -13.19 6.56
C GLY A 25 -20.20 -13.54 7.97
N ALA A 26 -19.81 -14.70 8.50
CA ALA A 26 -20.10 -15.12 9.87
C ALA A 26 -19.40 -14.23 10.91
N ALA A 27 -18.14 -13.81 10.65
CA ALA A 27 -17.43 -12.86 11.51
C ALA A 27 -18.11 -11.48 11.55
N ILE A 28 -18.67 -11.02 10.42
CA ILE A 28 -19.46 -9.79 10.34
C ILE A 28 -20.81 -9.97 11.06
N ALA A 29 -21.50 -11.08 10.85
CA ALA A 29 -22.78 -11.38 11.52
C ALA A 29 -22.64 -11.49 13.04
N THR A 30 -21.51 -12.03 13.52
CA THR A 30 -21.14 -12.06 14.95
C THR A 30 -21.06 -10.65 15.54
N ASN A 31 -20.62 -9.65 14.74
CA ASN A 31 -20.57 -8.26 15.18
C ASN A 31 -21.97 -7.68 15.45
N VAL A 32 -22.96 -8.07 14.65
CA VAL A 32 -24.35 -7.56 14.75
C VAL A 32 -25.12 -8.23 15.89
N TYR A 33 -24.82 -9.50 16.21
CA TYR A 33 -25.53 -10.23 17.29
C TYR A 33 -24.98 -9.97 18.70
N LEU A 34 -23.73 -9.54 18.86
CA LEU A 34 -23.12 -9.25 20.17
C LEU A 34 -23.26 -7.78 20.62
N ASP A 35 -24.44 -7.19 20.42
CA ASP A 35 -24.71 -5.81 20.86
C ASP A 35 -24.82 -5.65 22.39
N THR A 36 -24.82 -6.76 23.14
CA THR A 36 -25.06 -6.79 24.60
C THR A 36 -23.81 -7.12 25.44
N TYR A 37 -22.60 -7.23 24.88
CA TYR A 37 -21.37 -7.52 25.67
C TYR A 37 -20.11 -6.70 25.34
N SER A 38 -19.24 -6.64 26.35
CA SER A 38 -17.98 -5.88 26.48
C SER A 38 -17.12 -5.76 25.21
N SER A 39 -16.69 -4.52 24.93
CA SER A 39 -15.92 -4.09 23.74
C SER A 39 -14.65 -4.92 23.47
N TRP A 40 -13.98 -5.44 24.50
CA TRP A 40 -12.69 -6.14 24.34
C TRP A 40 -12.83 -7.51 23.67
N ILE A 41 -13.90 -8.24 23.96
CA ILE A 41 -14.16 -9.58 23.40
C ILE A 41 -14.53 -9.47 21.91
N ARG A 42 -15.15 -8.36 21.49
CA ARG A 42 -15.52 -8.09 20.10
C ARG A 42 -14.27 -7.92 19.22
N TRP A 43 -13.37 -7.02 19.57
CA TRP A 43 -12.14 -6.78 18.79
C TRP A 43 -11.21 -8.01 18.80
N GLY A 44 -11.13 -8.73 19.93
CA GLY A 44 -10.37 -9.98 20.03
C GLY A 44 -10.94 -11.11 19.16
N GLY A 45 -12.25 -11.31 19.16
CA GLY A 45 -12.92 -12.34 18.35
C GLY A 45 -12.81 -12.06 16.84
N ILE A 46 -12.95 -10.80 16.43
CA ILE A 46 -12.79 -10.38 15.03
C ILE A 46 -11.34 -10.57 14.58
N ALA A 47 -10.37 -10.19 15.41
CA ALA A 47 -8.95 -10.39 15.12
C ALA A 47 -8.62 -11.89 14.99
N ALA A 48 -9.11 -12.72 15.91
CA ALA A 48 -8.89 -14.18 15.87
C ALA A 48 -9.48 -14.82 14.60
N LEU A 49 -10.73 -14.50 14.25
CA LEU A 49 -11.38 -15.04 13.04
C LEU A 49 -10.70 -14.55 11.75
N SER A 50 -10.28 -13.29 11.71
CA SER A 50 -9.53 -12.73 10.57
C SER A 50 -8.17 -13.41 10.38
N VAL A 51 -7.45 -13.69 11.47
CA VAL A 51 -6.17 -14.41 11.43
C VAL A 51 -6.35 -15.85 10.97
N VAL A 52 -7.40 -16.55 11.43
CA VAL A 52 -7.70 -17.92 10.99
C VAL A 52 -8.09 -17.95 9.51
N ALA A 53 -8.93 -17.02 9.04
CA ALA A 53 -9.32 -16.90 7.64
C ALA A 53 -8.11 -16.57 6.74
N ALA A 54 -7.25 -15.64 7.18
CA ALA A 54 -6.00 -15.32 6.49
C ALA A 54 -5.06 -16.53 6.43
N GLY A 55 -4.94 -17.29 7.53
CA GLY A 55 -4.16 -18.54 7.57
C GLY A 55 -4.66 -19.57 6.56
N ILE A 56 -5.98 -19.79 6.47
CA ILE A 56 -6.58 -20.73 5.51
C ILE A 56 -6.40 -20.23 4.07
N ALA A 57 -6.55 -18.93 3.82
CA ALA A 57 -6.36 -18.33 2.50
C ALA A 57 -4.90 -18.46 2.02
N LEU A 58 -3.92 -18.28 2.91
CA LEU A 58 -2.50 -18.45 2.60
C LEU A 58 -2.10 -19.91 2.33
N LEU A 59 -2.82 -20.88 2.90
CA LEU A 59 -2.61 -22.31 2.66
C LEU A 59 -3.21 -22.81 1.31
N THR A 60 -3.98 -21.99 0.60
CA THR A 60 -4.60 -22.33 -0.70
C THR A 60 -3.63 -22.12 -1.87
N ALA A 61 -3.86 -22.74 -3.05
CA ALA A 61 -2.94 -22.65 -4.20
C ALA A 61 -2.70 -21.21 -4.67
N LYS A 62 -3.74 -20.36 -4.62
CA LYS A 62 -3.64 -18.91 -4.85
C LYS A 62 -2.76 -18.19 -3.79
N GLY A 63 -2.81 -18.64 -2.53
CA GLY A 63 -1.99 -18.11 -1.43
C GLY A 63 -0.50 -18.42 -1.61
N LYS A 64 -0.17 -19.64 -2.03
CA LYS A 64 1.20 -20.01 -2.40
C LYS A 64 1.73 -19.21 -3.60
N GLY A 65 0.88 -18.95 -4.60
CA GLY A 65 1.21 -18.08 -5.72
C GLY A 65 1.54 -16.65 -5.29
N PHE A 66 0.78 -16.08 -4.36
CA PHE A 66 1.07 -14.76 -3.79
C PHE A 66 2.39 -14.73 -3.00
N LEU A 67 2.72 -15.80 -2.27
CA LEU A 67 4.00 -15.93 -1.57
C LEU A 67 5.19 -15.99 -2.54
N VAL A 68 5.04 -16.69 -3.67
CA VAL A 68 6.05 -16.72 -4.74
C VAL A 68 6.21 -15.34 -5.38
N SER A 69 5.12 -14.62 -5.66
CA SER A 69 5.18 -13.24 -6.16
C SER A 69 5.85 -12.28 -5.17
N LEU A 70 5.56 -12.43 -3.88
CA LEU A 70 6.19 -11.62 -2.83
C LEU A 70 7.69 -11.93 -2.68
N ALA A 71 8.07 -13.20 -2.82
CA ALA A 71 9.47 -13.61 -2.87
C ALA A 71 10.19 -13.07 -4.12
N ALA A 72 9.52 -13.04 -5.27
CA ALA A 72 10.03 -12.44 -6.50
C ALA A 72 10.22 -10.91 -6.35
N SER A 73 9.26 -10.19 -5.76
CA SER A 73 9.40 -8.76 -5.47
C SER A 73 10.57 -8.47 -4.52
N ARG A 74 10.85 -9.33 -3.53
CA ARG A 74 12.04 -9.20 -2.67
C ARG A 74 13.35 -9.33 -3.45
N SER A 75 13.39 -10.16 -4.50
CA SER A 75 14.56 -10.28 -5.37
C SER A 75 14.77 -9.05 -6.26
N GLU A 76 13.70 -8.35 -6.60
CA GLU A 76 13.72 -7.13 -7.41
C GLU A 76 14.06 -5.90 -6.58
N LEU A 77 13.62 -5.84 -5.32
CA LEU A 77 14.04 -4.82 -4.36
C LEU A 77 15.56 -4.87 -4.09
N ARG A 78 16.19 -6.05 -4.24
CA ARG A 78 17.66 -6.18 -4.18
C ARG A 78 18.38 -5.62 -5.41
N LYS A 79 17.65 -5.41 -6.53
CA LYS A 79 18.17 -4.73 -7.72
C LYS A 79 18.08 -3.21 -7.59
N VAL A 80 17.41 -2.69 -6.56
CA VAL A 80 17.45 -1.27 -6.21
C VAL A 80 18.83 -0.98 -5.65
N ILE A 81 19.72 -0.57 -6.55
CA ILE A 81 20.95 0.14 -6.21
C ILE A 81 20.54 1.41 -5.48
N TRP A 82 20.60 1.34 -4.15
CA TRP A 82 20.37 2.51 -3.32
C TRP A 82 21.48 3.52 -3.64
N PRO A 83 21.11 4.75 -4.03
CA PRO A 83 22.07 5.76 -4.43
C PRO A 83 23.04 6.02 -3.27
N THR A 84 24.31 6.24 -3.61
CA THR A 84 25.31 6.54 -2.59
C THR A 84 25.02 7.92 -1.99
N ARG A 85 25.37 8.14 -0.71
CA ARG A 85 25.10 9.45 -0.05
C ARG A 85 25.70 10.64 -0.80
N LYS A 86 26.76 10.41 -1.58
CA LYS A 86 27.40 11.42 -2.43
C LYS A 86 26.50 11.84 -3.61
N GLU A 87 25.87 10.90 -4.28
CA GLU A 87 24.96 11.15 -5.42
C GLU A 87 23.66 11.83 -4.97
N THR A 88 23.11 11.41 -3.82
CA THR A 88 21.92 12.05 -3.24
C THR A 88 22.21 13.51 -2.89
N ASN A 89 23.33 13.78 -2.20
CA ASN A 89 23.71 15.14 -1.83
C ASN A 89 24.02 16.02 -3.05
N GLN A 90 24.63 15.46 -4.10
CA GLN A 90 24.91 16.19 -5.33
C GLN A 90 23.61 16.64 -6.00
N THR A 91 22.64 15.73 -6.13
CA THR A 91 21.34 16.06 -6.74
C THR A 91 20.57 17.08 -5.90
N THR A 92 20.55 16.93 -4.57
CA THR A 92 19.91 17.91 -3.67
C THR A 92 20.57 19.29 -3.76
N LEU A 93 21.90 19.37 -3.84
CA LEU A 93 22.62 20.63 -3.95
C LEU A 93 22.36 21.32 -5.30
N ILE A 94 22.31 20.55 -6.40
CA ILE A 94 21.92 21.07 -7.71
C ILE A 94 20.52 21.68 -7.65
N VAL A 95 19.54 20.95 -7.10
CA VAL A 95 18.16 21.45 -6.97
C VAL A 95 18.11 22.70 -6.08
N LEU A 96 18.83 22.70 -4.96
CA LEU A 96 18.92 23.85 -4.05
C LEU A 96 19.42 25.10 -4.78
N VAL A 97 20.49 24.97 -5.57
CA VAL A 97 21.05 26.07 -6.35
C VAL A 97 20.02 26.61 -7.35
N VAL A 98 19.33 25.73 -8.08
CA VAL A 98 18.29 26.13 -9.03
C VAL A 98 17.14 26.88 -8.34
N VAL A 99 16.69 26.40 -7.18
CA VAL A 99 15.62 27.05 -6.40
C VAL A 99 16.05 28.42 -5.89
N VAL A 100 17.30 28.57 -5.41
CA VAL A 100 17.83 29.87 -4.97
C VAL A 100 17.90 30.86 -6.14
N ILE A 101 18.37 30.43 -7.31
CA ILE A 101 18.44 31.28 -8.50
C ILE A 101 17.03 31.73 -8.91
N MET A 102 16.06 30.80 -8.96
CA MET A 102 14.66 31.14 -9.25
C MET A 102 14.09 32.12 -8.23
N GLY A 103 14.33 31.90 -6.95
CA GLY A 103 13.87 32.79 -5.88
C GLY A 103 14.43 34.21 -6.02
N ILE A 104 15.71 34.34 -6.37
CA ILE A 104 16.34 35.65 -6.62
C ILE A 104 15.69 36.33 -7.84
N ILE A 105 15.49 35.60 -8.95
CA ILE A 105 14.89 36.17 -10.16
C ILE A 105 13.47 36.68 -9.86
N LEU A 106 12.64 35.87 -9.20
CA LEU A 106 11.29 36.27 -8.82
C LEU A 106 11.33 37.50 -7.89
N TYR A 107 12.17 37.48 -6.86
CA TYR A 107 12.34 38.61 -5.94
C TYR A 107 12.69 39.92 -6.67
N PHE A 108 13.60 39.88 -7.64
CA PHE A 108 13.95 41.05 -8.45
C PHE A 108 12.78 41.57 -9.28
N ILE A 109 12.02 40.66 -9.90
CA ILE A 109 10.83 41.01 -10.69
C ILE A 109 9.76 41.62 -9.78
N ASP A 110 9.49 41.01 -8.62
CA ASP A 110 8.54 41.52 -7.64
C ASP A 110 8.93 42.91 -7.13
N MET A 111 10.22 43.15 -6.88
CA MET A 111 10.72 44.47 -6.50
C MET A 111 10.51 45.52 -7.60
N LEU A 112 10.77 45.15 -8.86
CA LEU A 112 10.60 46.05 -10.01
C LEU A 112 9.13 46.36 -10.28
N LEU A 113 8.26 45.34 -10.21
CA LEU A 113 6.81 45.49 -10.34
C LEU A 113 6.25 46.35 -9.20
N GLY A 114 6.67 46.09 -7.96
CA GLY A 114 6.26 46.87 -6.79
C GLY A 114 6.66 48.35 -6.90
N TRP A 115 7.88 48.63 -7.36
CA TRP A 115 8.32 50.00 -7.63
C TRP A 115 7.50 50.68 -8.74
N GLY A 116 7.21 49.96 -9.83
CA GLY A 116 6.40 50.47 -10.93
C GLY A 116 4.96 50.78 -10.50
N ILE A 117 4.33 49.90 -9.73
CA ILE A 117 2.97 50.10 -9.21
C ILE A 117 2.93 51.26 -8.21
N SER A 118 3.92 51.35 -7.30
CA SER A 118 4.02 52.45 -6.34
C SER A 118 4.21 53.81 -7.00
N SER A 119 4.80 53.86 -8.20
CA SER A 119 4.98 55.12 -8.95
C SER A 119 3.73 55.57 -9.70
N ILE A 120 2.75 54.68 -9.86
CA ILE A 120 1.47 54.95 -10.54
C ILE A 120 0.35 55.26 -9.53
N ILE A 121 0.34 54.55 -8.40
CA ILE A 121 -0.67 54.72 -7.33
C ILE A 121 -0.25 55.78 -6.31
N GLY A 122 1.06 55.99 -6.14
CA GLY A 122 1.65 57.10 -5.37
C GLY A 122 1.71 58.39 -6.17
#